data_AF-Q747Z2-F1
#
_entry.id   AF-Q747Z2-F1
#
_cell.length_a   1.000
_cell.length_b   1.000
_cell.length_c   1.000
_cell.angle_alpha   90.00
_cell.angle_beta   90.00
_cell.angle_gamma   90.00
#
_symmetry.space_group_name_H-M   'P 1'
#
loop_
_entity.id
_entity.type
_entity.pdbx_description
1 polymer ?
#
loop_
_entity_poly.entity_id
_entity_poly.type
_entity_poly.pdbx_seq_one_letter_code
_entity_poly.pdbx_strand_id
1 'polypeptide(L)'
;MSGKPGYHGVILNINLSTGKIEKVAVPPADLDRFVGGQGLGMKILWDRLKKPGVNPLSPENPLIFIPDRFFEDAFTIGPKKGAVLDRDSFDAMLTRYYTDRGWDPDITKPGSAKLKELGLDFI
;
A
#
# COMPACT_ATOMS: atom_id res chain seq x y z
N MET A 1 -16.02 -1.71 23.47
CA MET A 1 -15.18 -1.74 22.25
C MET A 1 -15.18 -0.33 21.66
N SER A 2 -14.06 0.38 21.67
CA SER A 2 -13.97 1.77 21.15
C SER A 2 -13.24 1.77 19.80
N GLY A 3 -13.92 1.34 18.74
CA GLY A 3 -13.37 1.38 17.38
C GLY A 3 -13.59 2.74 16.73
N LYS A 4 -12.60 3.26 16.00
CA LYS A 4 -12.78 4.44 15.13
C LYS A 4 -13.81 4.08 14.05
N PRO A 5 -14.89 4.86 13.85
CA PRO A 5 -15.92 4.56 12.86
C PRO A 5 -15.32 4.33 11.47
N GLY A 6 -15.79 3.29 10.78
CA GLY A 6 -15.30 2.86 9.47
C GLY A 6 -14.06 1.94 9.52
N TYR A 7 -13.35 1.82 10.64
CA TYR A 7 -12.21 0.90 10.73
C TYR A 7 -12.57 -0.36 11.50
N HIS A 8 -12.17 -1.51 10.96
CA HIS A 8 -12.19 -2.75 11.72
C HIS A 8 -11.15 -2.72 12.87
N GLY A 9 -10.10 -1.91 12.73
CA GLY A 9 -9.07 -1.70 13.76
C GLY A 9 -8.12 -2.88 13.96
N VAL A 10 -8.20 -3.90 13.11
CA VAL A 10 -7.40 -5.12 13.17
C VAL A 10 -6.89 -5.45 11.77
N ILE A 11 -5.64 -5.91 11.70
CA ILE A 11 -5.02 -6.50 10.50
C ILE A 11 -4.75 -7.99 10.72
N LEU A 12 -4.75 -8.75 9.63
CA LEU A 12 -4.28 -10.13 9.65
C LEU A 12 -2.77 -10.17 9.39
N ASN A 13 -2.04 -10.80 10.29
CA ASN A 13 -0.63 -11.12 10.13
C ASN A 13 -0.51 -12.61 9.81
N ILE A 14 -0.01 -12.93 8.61
CA ILE A 14 0.12 -14.30 8.12
C ILE A 14 1.60 -14.59 7.89
N ASN A 15 2.13 -15.58 8.61
CA ASN A 15 3.48 -16.08 8.39
C ASN A 15 3.42 -17.33 7.51
N LEU A 16 3.82 -17.20 6.24
CA LEU A 16 3.74 -18.28 5.26
C LEU A 16 4.71 -19.44 5.55
N SER A 17 5.83 -19.19 6.22
CA SER A 17 6.80 -20.23 6.58
C SER A 17 6.30 -21.18 7.68
N THR A 18 5.47 -20.67 8.59
CA THR A 18 4.95 -21.42 9.74
C THR A 18 3.46 -21.73 9.64
N GLY A 19 2.75 -21.13 8.68
CA GLY A 19 1.29 -21.19 8.57
C GLY A 19 0.54 -20.43 9.66
N LYS A 20 1.23 -19.67 10.53
CA LYS A 20 0.61 -18.95 11.65
C LYS A 20 -0.19 -17.75 11.15
N ILE A 21 -1.43 -17.63 11.62
CA ILE A 21 -2.35 -16.51 11.31
C ILE A 21 -2.74 -15.82 12.62
N GLU A 22 -2.52 -14.51 12.71
CA GLU A 22 -2.82 -13.73 13.91
C GLU A 22 -3.58 -12.45 13.57
N LYS A 23 -4.54 -12.09 14.41
CA LYS A 23 -5.22 -10.80 14.39
C LYS A 23 -4.41 -9.81 15.24
N VAL A 24 -3.89 -8.76 14.62
CA VAL A 24 -3.09 -7.73 15.29
C VAL A 24 -3.89 -6.43 15.30
N ALA A 25 -4.06 -5.83 16.48
CA ALA A 25 -4.74 -4.54 16.61
C ALA A 25 -3.88 -3.43 16.00
N VAL A 26 -4.50 -2.53 15.26
CA VAL A 26 -3.86 -1.31 14.75
C VAL A 26 -4.00 -0.21 15.80
N PRO A 27 -2.91 0.46 16.20
CA PRO A 27 -2.99 1.58 17.14
C PRO A 27 -3.95 2.67 16.62
N PRO A 28 -4.91 3.16 17.44
CA PRO A 28 -5.83 4.21 17.00
C PRO A 28 -5.12 5.47 16.49
N ALA A 29 -3.98 5.82 17.09
CA ALA A 29 -3.16 6.95 16.65
C ALA A 29 -2.65 6.79 15.21
N ASP A 30 -2.33 5.57 14.76
CA ASP A 30 -1.92 5.33 13.39
C ASP A 30 -3.10 5.43 12.41
N LEU A 31 -4.29 5.02 12.84
CA LEU A 31 -5.53 5.22 12.06
C LEU A 31 -5.90 6.70 11.91
N ASP A 32 -5.54 7.54 12.88
CA ASP A 32 -5.73 8.99 12.83
C ASP A 32 -4.70 9.68 11.94
N ARG A 33 -3.43 9.29 12.05
CA ARG A 33 -2.34 9.94 11.31
C ARG A 33 -2.23 9.50 9.86
N PHE A 34 -2.53 8.24 9.56
CA PHE A 34 -2.29 7.66 8.24
C PHE A 34 -3.56 7.32 7.48
N VAL A 35 -4.73 7.40 8.11
CA VAL A 35 -6.09 7.26 7.53
C VAL A 35 -6.38 5.89 6.88
N GLY A 36 -5.41 5.11 6.41
CA GLY A 36 -5.61 3.83 5.74
C GLY A 36 -4.82 3.75 4.43
N GLY A 37 -5.12 2.74 3.63
CA GLY A 37 -4.62 2.65 2.25
C GLY A 37 -3.10 2.55 2.18
N GLN A 38 -2.52 3.18 1.17
CA GLN A 38 -1.07 3.26 1.02
C GLN A 38 -0.39 3.94 2.21
N GLY A 39 -1.00 4.97 2.81
CA GLY A 39 -0.42 5.67 3.96
C GLY A 39 -0.23 4.77 5.17
N LEU A 40 -1.30 4.06 5.58
CA LEU A 40 -1.22 3.10 6.67
C LEU A 40 -0.37 1.88 6.29
N GLY A 41 -0.45 1.43 5.03
CA GLY A 41 0.40 0.36 4.50
C GLY A 41 1.89 0.69 4.62
N MET A 42 2.30 1.92 4.29
CA MET A 42 3.69 2.36 4.42
C MET A 42 4.14 2.48 5.87
N LYS A 43 3.28 2.96 6.78
CA LYS A 43 3.61 2.95 8.21
C LYS A 43 3.82 1.54 8.74
N ILE A 44 2.95 0.60 8.37
CA ILE A 44 3.08 -0.81 8.77
C ILE A 44 4.34 -1.42 8.17
N LEU A 45 4.65 -1.12 6.90
CA LEU A 45 5.88 -1.56 6.25
C LEU A 45 7.11 -1.06 7.00
N TRP A 46 7.14 0.24 7.30
CA TRP A 46 8.22 0.89 8.04
C TRP A 46 8.48 0.23 9.39
N ASP A 47 7.42 -0.10 10.14
CA ASP A 47 7.56 -0.74 11.45
C ASP A 47 8.02 -2.21 11.38
N ARG A 48 7.67 -2.91 10.29
CA ARG A 48 7.97 -4.34 10.11
C ARG A 48 9.32 -4.59 9.44
N LEU A 49 9.81 -3.64 8.66
CA LEU A 49 11.14 -3.71 8.05
C LEU A 49 12.21 -3.62 9.13
N LYS A 50 12.87 -4.75 9.41
CA LYS A 50 13.94 -4.82 10.43
C LYS A 50 15.17 -4.00 10.05
N LYS A 51 15.43 -3.82 8.76
CA LYS A 51 16.57 -3.05 8.22
C LYS A 51 16.27 -2.49 6.84
N PRO A 52 16.90 -1.36 6.45
CA PRO A 52 16.94 -0.93 5.06
C PRO A 52 17.65 -1.97 4.17
N GLY A 53 17.27 -2.03 2.89
CA GLY A 53 17.95 -2.87 1.90
C GLY A 53 17.70 -4.38 2.07
N VAL A 54 16.58 -4.79 2.67
CA VAL A 54 16.14 -6.19 2.63
C VAL A 54 16.00 -6.63 1.18
N ASN A 55 16.49 -7.82 0.86
CA ASN A 55 16.35 -8.38 -0.49
C ASN A 55 14.84 -8.52 -0.81
N PRO A 56 14.34 -7.92 -1.91
CA PRO A 56 12.92 -7.95 -2.27
C PRO A 56 12.33 -9.35 -2.43
N LEU A 57 13.15 -10.35 -2.74
CA LEU A 57 12.71 -11.74 -2.94
C LEU A 57 12.96 -12.63 -1.72
N SER A 58 13.43 -12.06 -0.61
CA SER A 58 13.68 -12.82 0.61
C SER A 58 12.40 -13.04 1.43
N PRO A 59 12.30 -14.15 2.20
CA PRO A 59 11.17 -14.40 3.10
C PRO A 59 10.94 -13.31 4.15
N GLU A 60 11.95 -12.49 4.43
CA GLU A 60 11.88 -11.37 5.37
C GLU A 60 11.18 -10.14 4.78
N ASN A 61 10.94 -10.09 3.47
CA ASN A 61 10.24 -8.99 2.83
C ASN A 61 8.71 -9.13 3.05
N PRO A 62 8.09 -8.26 3.87
CA PRO A 62 6.67 -8.37 4.15
C PRO A 62 5.83 -7.91 2.95
N LEU A 63 4.85 -8.72 2.56
CA LEU A 63 3.79 -8.31 1.63
C LEU A 63 2.61 -7.73 2.40
N ILE A 64 2.15 -6.55 1.97
CA ILE A 64 1.05 -5.84 2.64
C ILE A 64 -0.07 -5.62 1.62
N PHE A 65 -1.23 -6.18 1.93
CA PHE A 65 -2.47 -5.96 1.20
C PHE A 65 -3.36 -5.04 2.05
N ILE A 66 -3.77 -3.91 1.50
CA ILE A 66 -4.66 -2.96 2.16
C ILE A 66 -5.95 -2.90 1.34
N PRO A 67 -7.14 -2.93 1.98
CA PRO A 67 -8.40 -2.94 1.25
C PRO A 67 -8.60 -1.69 0.40
N ASP A 68 -9.29 -1.90 -0.72
CA ASP A 68 -9.68 -0.93 -1.75
C ASP A 68 -10.68 0.14 -1.29
N ARG A 69 -10.89 0.26 0.02
CA ARG A 69 -11.93 1.07 0.66
C ARG A 69 -11.96 2.54 0.21
N PHE A 70 -10.88 3.09 -0.34
CA PHE A 70 -10.85 4.44 -0.91
C PHE A 70 -11.74 4.59 -2.16
N PHE A 71 -12.00 3.48 -2.87
CA PHE A 71 -12.87 3.41 -4.04
C PHE A 71 -14.32 3.04 -3.69
N GLU A 72 -14.59 2.61 -2.46
CA GLU A 72 -15.91 2.10 -2.04
C GLU A 72 -16.57 3.01 -1.01
N ASP A 73 -15.81 3.51 -0.04
CA ASP A 73 -16.32 4.33 1.05
C ASP A 73 -16.00 5.80 0.83
N ALA A 74 -17.02 6.63 0.98
CA ALA A 74 -16.87 8.07 0.97
C ALA A 74 -16.03 8.56 2.16
N PHE A 75 -15.21 9.59 1.93
CA PHE A 75 -14.48 10.24 3.00
C PHE A 75 -15.43 10.70 4.11
N THR A 76 -15.16 10.31 5.34
CA THR A 76 -16.03 10.61 6.49
C THR A 76 -15.75 11.99 7.11
N ILE A 77 -14.57 12.55 6.85
CA ILE A 77 -14.07 13.82 7.41
C ILE A 77 -13.29 14.63 6.37
N GLY A 78 -13.09 15.93 6.66
CA GLY A 78 -12.28 16.83 5.84
C GLY A 78 -13.07 17.56 4.73
N PRO A 79 -12.41 18.44 3.95
CA PRO A 79 -13.05 19.29 2.94
C PRO A 79 -13.64 18.50 1.76
N LYS A 80 -13.22 17.24 1.58
CA LYS A 80 -13.74 16.30 0.57
C LYS A 80 -14.68 15.25 1.18
N LYS A 81 -15.24 15.49 2.38
CA LYS A 81 -16.21 14.59 3.02
C LYS A 81 -17.35 14.26 2.03
N GLY A 82 -17.68 12.97 1.91
CA GLY A 82 -18.67 12.48 0.95
C GLY A 82 -18.10 12.06 -0.40
N ALA A 83 -16.87 12.46 -0.74
CA ALA A 83 -16.25 12.03 -1.99
C ALA A 83 -15.72 10.59 -1.87
N VAL A 84 -15.98 9.80 -2.90
CA VAL A 84 -15.36 8.50 -3.14
C VAL A 84 -14.32 8.70 -4.24
N LEU A 85 -13.18 8.03 -4.18
CA LEU A 85 -12.23 8.07 -5.28
C LEU A 85 -12.79 7.24 -6.44
N ASP A 86 -12.99 7.88 -7.59
CA ASP A 86 -13.40 7.17 -8.80
C ASP A 86 -12.27 6.26 -9.29
N ARG A 87 -12.58 4.98 -9.47
CA ARG A 87 -11.58 3.96 -9.83
C ARG A 87 -11.04 4.19 -11.24
N ASP A 88 -11.92 4.47 -12.19
CA ASP A 88 -11.53 4.68 -13.59
C ASP A 88 -10.63 5.92 -13.74
N SER A 89 -10.97 7.01 -13.05
CA SER A 89 -10.15 8.22 -13.02
C SER A 89 -8.80 8.00 -12.35
N PHE A 90 -8.76 7.22 -11.26
CA PHE A 90 -7.51 6.87 -10.59
C PHE A 90 -6.61 5.99 -11.48
N ASP A 91 -7.18 4.98 -12.13
CA ASP A 91 -6.45 4.06 -13.02
C ASP A 91 -5.94 4.81 -14.26
N ALA A 92 -6.71 5.73 -14.82
CA ALA A 92 -6.27 6.62 -15.89
C ALA A 92 -5.11 7.53 -15.44
N MET A 93 -5.19 8.10 -14.24
CA MET A 93 -4.12 8.92 -13.67
C MET A 93 -2.85 8.09 -13.42
N LEU A 94 -3.00 6.87 -12.91
CA LEU A 94 -1.89 5.96 -12.64
C LEU A 94 -1.21 5.49 -13.94
N THR A 95 -2.00 5.16 -14.96
CA THR A 95 -1.51 4.81 -16.30
C THR A 95 -0.67 5.94 -16.89
N ARG A 96 -1.16 7.17 -16.79
CA ARG A 96 -0.43 8.36 -17.21
C ARG A 96 0.88 8.51 -16.43
N TYR A 97 0.84 8.37 -15.11
CA TYR A 97 2.02 8.45 -14.27
C TYR A 97 3.08 7.41 -14.66
N TYR A 98 2.70 6.15 -14.87
CA TYR A 98 3.64 5.10 -15.31
C TYR A 98 4.23 5.40 -16.69
N THR A 99 3.39 5.82 -17.63
CA THR A 99 3.84 6.22 -18.97
C THR A 99 4.88 7.35 -18.90
N ASP A 100 4.58 8.41 -18.15
CA ASP A 100 5.47 9.57 -17.97
C ASP A 100 6.80 9.18 -17.28
N ARG A 101 6.78 8.13 -16.45
CA ARG A 101 7.97 7.57 -15.78
C ARG A 101 8.73 6.57 -16.65
N GLY A 102 8.27 6.25 -17.85
CA GLY A 102 8.84 5.19 -18.69
C GLY A 102 8.67 3.80 -18.11
N TRP A 103 7.56 3.58 -17.38
CA TRP A 103 7.16 2.30 -16.82
C TRP A 103 6.04 1.71 -17.67
N ASP A 104 6.00 0.39 -17.73
CA ASP A 104 4.93 -0.35 -18.37
C ASP A 104 3.70 -0.35 -17.43
N PRO A 105 2.54 0.18 -17.87
CA PRO A 105 1.36 0.29 -17.02
C PRO A 105 0.68 -1.05 -16.71
N ASP A 106 0.88 -2.08 -17.55
CA ASP A 106 0.21 -3.37 -17.41
C ASP A 106 0.97 -4.28 -16.43
N ILE A 107 2.30 -4.26 -16.48
CA ILE A 107 3.16 -5.07 -15.59
C ILE A 107 3.72 -4.28 -14.41
N THR A 108 3.49 -2.96 -14.36
CA THR A 108 3.93 -2.03 -13.30
C THR A 108 5.46 -2.01 -13.07
N LYS A 109 6.25 -2.29 -14.11
CA LYS A 109 7.72 -2.33 -14.05
C LYS A 109 8.34 -1.23 -14.90
N PRO A 110 9.50 -0.66 -14.50
CA PRO A 110 10.27 0.23 -15.38
C PRO A 110 10.61 -0.48 -16.69
N GLY A 111 10.44 0.21 -17.82
CA GLY A 111 10.87 -0.32 -19.12
C GLY A 111 12.39 -0.47 -19.21
N SER A 112 12.88 -1.30 -20.14
CA SER A 112 14.32 -1.56 -20.32
C SER A 112 15.14 -0.29 -20.54
N ALA A 113 14.59 0.70 -21.26
CA ALA A 113 15.22 2.01 -21.44
C ALA A 113 15.39 2.76 -20.11
N LYS A 114 14.38 2.73 -19.23
CA LYS A 114 14.43 3.36 -17.91
C LYS A 114 15.36 2.61 -16.96
N LEU A 115 15.39 1.28 -17.00
CA LEU A 115 16.36 0.48 -16.22
C LEU A 115 17.80 0.83 -16.60
N LYS A 116 18.09 0.97 -17.90
CA LYS A 116 19.41 1.38 -18.40
C LYS A 116 19.79 2.80 -17.97
N GLU A 117 18.85 3.75 -18.02
CA GLU A 117 19.06 5.11 -17.52
C GLU A 117 19.41 5.13 -16.03
N LEU A 118 18.77 4.25 -15.25
CA LEU A 118 18.97 4.17 -13.80
C LEU A 118 20.16 3.30 -13.38
N GLY A 119 20.88 2.66 -14.32
CA GLY A 119 21.96 1.72 -14.01
C GLY A 119 21.48 0.44 -13.31
N LEU A 120 20.24 0.02 -13.57
CA LEU A 120 19.58 -1.15 -13.00
C LEU A 120 19.37 -2.27 -14.03
N ASP A 121 20.08 -2.24 -15.15
CA ASP A 121 20.00 -3.22 -16.25
C ASP A 121 20.71 -4.55 -15.96
N PHE A 122 21.21 -4.74 -14.75
CA PHE A 122 21.82 -6.00 -14.29
C PHE A 122 20.79 -7.05 -13.84
N ILE A 123 19.49 -6.72 -13.89
CA ILE A 123 18.36 -7.59 -13.51
C ILE A 123 17.70 -8.16 -14.76
#